data_AF-A0AA35WED0-F1
#
_entry.id   AF-A0AA35WED0-F1
#
_cell.length_a   1.000
_cell.length_b   1.000
_cell.length_c   1.000
_cell.angle_alpha   90.00
_cell.angle_beta   90.00
_cell.angle_gamma   90.00
#
_symmetry.space_group_name_H-M   'P 1'
#
loop_
_entity.id
_entity.type
_entity.pdbx_description
1 polymer ?
#
loop_
_entity_poly.entity_id
_entity_poly.type
_entity_poly.pdbx_seq_one_letter_code
_entity_poly.pdbx_strand_id
1 'polypeptide(L)'
;MCVYIIFPQRPFSIDRHMTNEEIVSNIRHTRPSASVRWDHQTCDLLKMLLHPDDSKRLQSVESMRKHRFFKDIDWDQVECKETTPVYIPAQNRIHCDPTHELEEMIVEPNPLHKKHHRLSRRAFKVEDETLMEELERMERRFSVYNRMRLKDAQRSANNTLTQSCASDVISSEYSSSLSLYRVGIELTAIQCYNI
;
A
#
# COMPACT_ATOMS: atom_id res chain seq x y z
N MET A 1 -7.65 -1.35 -8.39
CA MET A 1 -8.30 -2.67 -8.26
C MET A 1 -9.67 -2.74 -8.95
N CYS A 2 -10.49 -1.68 -8.95
CA CYS A 2 -11.85 -1.69 -9.54
C CYS A 2 -11.90 -2.09 -11.02
N VAL A 3 -10.95 -1.58 -11.82
CA VAL A 3 -10.94 -1.80 -13.29
C VAL A 3 -10.72 -3.27 -13.65
N TYR A 4 -9.86 -4.02 -12.94
CA TYR A 4 -9.59 -5.44 -13.26
C TYR A 4 -10.70 -6.40 -12.79
N ILE A 5 -11.53 -5.94 -11.84
CA ILE A 5 -12.71 -6.68 -11.40
C ILE A 5 -13.86 -6.48 -12.41
N ILE A 6 -13.94 -5.29 -13.02
CA ILE A 6 -15.00 -4.93 -13.97
C ILE A 6 -14.63 -5.30 -15.42
N PHE A 7 -13.35 -5.21 -15.78
CA PHE A 7 -12.84 -5.63 -17.07
C PHE A 7 -12.11 -6.97 -16.94
N PRO A 8 -12.55 -8.03 -17.63
CA PRO A 8 -11.80 -9.29 -17.71
C PRO A 8 -10.49 -9.16 -18.52
N GLN A 9 -10.26 -8.01 -19.15
CA GLN A 9 -9.04 -7.68 -19.91
C GLN A 9 -8.59 -6.26 -19.61
N ARG A 10 -7.36 -5.89 -19.98
CA ARG A 10 -6.89 -4.51 -19.79
C ARG A 10 -7.70 -3.55 -20.67
N PRO A 11 -8.12 -2.37 -20.16
CA PRO A 11 -8.89 -1.40 -20.93
C PRO A 11 -8.12 -0.81 -22.12
N PHE A 12 -6.78 -0.81 -22.07
CA PHE A 12 -5.88 -0.41 -23.15
C PHE A 12 -4.90 -1.54 -23.44
N SER A 13 -4.74 -1.88 -24.71
CA SER A 13 -3.75 -2.87 -25.16
C SER A 13 -2.37 -2.21 -25.20
N ILE A 14 -1.55 -2.48 -24.18
CA ILE A 14 -0.17 -2.00 -24.09
C ILE A 14 0.76 -3.21 -24.16
N ASP A 15 1.69 -3.18 -25.12
CA ASP A 15 2.71 -4.21 -25.32
C ASP A 15 4.11 -3.65 -24.99
N ARG A 16 5.04 -4.54 -24.63
CA ARG A 16 6.44 -4.20 -24.30
C ARG A 16 7.21 -3.56 -25.47
N HIS A 17 6.75 -3.77 -26.70
CA HIS A 17 7.38 -3.24 -27.91
C HIS A 17 6.85 -1.85 -28.29
N MET A 18 5.84 -1.32 -27.59
CA MET A 18 5.32 0.03 -27.84
C MET A 18 6.24 1.11 -27.27
N THR A 19 6.42 2.18 -28.03
CA THR A 19 7.09 3.42 -27.59
C THR A 19 6.20 4.20 -26.62
N ASN A 20 6.80 5.14 -25.88
CA ASN A 20 6.04 6.01 -24.96
C ASN A 20 5.00 6.85 -25.71
N GLU A 21 5.35 7.35 -26.90
CA GLU A 21 4.46 8.14 -27.76
C GLU A 21 3.25 7.32 -28.20
N GLU A 22 3.45 6.06 -28.59
CA GLU A 22 2.38 5.14 -28.97
C GLU A 22 1.47 4.81 -27.78
N ILE A 23 2.04 4.60 -26.59
CA ILE A 23 1.28 4.35 -25.37
C ILE A 23 0.41 5.57 -25.01
N VAL A 24 0.99 6.76 -25.00
CA VAL A 24 0.26 8.01 -24.71
C VAL A 24 -0.83 8.25 -25.74
N SER A 25 -0.53 8.02 -27.03
CA SER A 25 -1.52 8.15 -28.09
C SER A 25 -2.67 7.15 -27.93
N ASN A 26 -2.38 5.89 -27.61
CA ASN A 26 -3.37 4.85 -27.36
C ASN A 26 -4.30 5.23 -26.19
N ILE A 27 -3.73 5.66 -25.06
CA ILE A 27 -4.53 6.07 -23.89
C ILE A 27 -5.43 7.28 -24.19
N ARG A 28 -4.95 8.23 -25.00
CA ARG A 28 -5.69 9.46 -25.31
C ARG A 28 -6.80 9.27 -26.33
N HIS A 29 -6.58 8.40 -27.32
CA HIS A 29 -7.45 8.32 -28.51
C HIS A 29 -8.29 7.05 -28.56
N THR A 30 -7.89 5.98 -27.88
CA THR A 30 -8.65 4.74 -27.84
C THR A 30 -9.71 4.81 -26.75
N ARG A 31 -10.94 4.43 -27.09
CA ARG A 31 -11.98 4.20 -26.09
C ARG A 31 -11.80 2.79 -25.52
N PRO A 32 -11.76 2.62 -24.19
CA PRO A 32 -11.74 1.30 -23.59
C PRO A 32 -12.88 0.43 -24.13
N SER A 33 -12.54 -0.70 -24.74
CA SER A 33 -13.53 -1.64 -25.27
C SER A 33 -14.11 -2.46 -24.12
N ALA A 34 -15.43 -2.37 -23.95
CA ALA A 34 -16.16 -3.21 -23.02
C ALA A 34 -16.71 -4.42 -23.79
N SER A 35 -16.23 -5.62 -23.48
CA SER A 35 -16.82 -6.87 -24.01
C SER A 35 -18.16 -7.20 -23.34
N VAL A 36 -18.52 -6.49 -22.26
CA VAL A 36 -19.72 -6.71 -21.44
C VAL A 36 -20.56 -5.44 -21.41
N ARG A 37 -21.89 -5.59 -21.45
CA ARG A 37 -22.83 -4.48 -21.23
C ARG A 37 -22.89 -4.14 -19.74
N TRP A 38 -22.34 -2.99 -19.35
CA TRP A 38 -22.45 -2.46 -17.99
C TRP A 38 -23.62 -1.50 -17.85
N ASP A 39 -24.08 -1.31 -16.62
CA ASP A 39 -25.04 -0.26 -16.33
C ASP A 39 -24.44 1.14 -16.56
N HIS A 40 -25.33 2.14 -16.61
CA HIS A 40 -24.93 3.52 -16.86
C HIS A 40 -23.97 4.06 -15.79
N GLN A 41 -24.16 3.68 -14.52
CA GLN A 41 -23.39 4.22 -13.40
C GLN A 41 -21.95 3.68 -13.40
N THR A 42 -21.76 2.43 -13.77
CA THR A 42 -20.47 1.77 -13.94
C THR A 42 -19.73 2.38 -15.13
N CYS A 43 -20.42 2.58 -16.26
CA CYS A 43 -19.84 3.25 -17.42
C CYS A 43 -19.38 4.67 -17.09
N ASP A 44 -20.18 5.42 -16.32
CA ASP A 44 -19.85 6.78 -15.89
C ASP A 44 -18.63 6.81 -14.95
N LEU A 45 -18.62 5.95 -13.93
CA LEU A 45 -17.50 5.81 -13.02
C LEU A 45 -16.20 5.49 -13.76
N LEU A 46 -16.23 4.54 -14.70
CA LEU A 46 -15.07 4.15 -15.48
C LEU A 46 -14.55 5.27 -16.37
N LYS A 47 -15.45 6.06 -16.98
CA LYS A 47 -15.05 7.25 -17.77
C LYS A 47 -14.32 8.27 -16.90
N MET A 48 -14.79 8.51 -15.68
CA MET A 48 -14.15 9.45 -14.76
C MET A 48 -12.82 8.93 -14.22
N LEU A 49 -12.71 7.63 -13.91
CA LEU A 49 -11.48 7.00 -13.42
C LEU A 49 -10.40 6.89 -14.51
N LEU A 50 -10.79 6.61 -15.74
CA LEU A 50 -9.89 6.42 -16.89
C LEU A 50 -9.76 7.69 -17.74
N HIS A 51 -10.16 8.85 -17.21
CA HIS A 51 -10.08 10.10 -17.95
C HIS A 51 -8.61 10.44 -18.30
N PRO A 52 -8.25 10.72 -19.57
CA PRO A 52 -6.87 10.95 -19.98
C PRO A 52 -6.25 12.19 -19.30
N ASP A 53 -7.03 13.27 -19.20
CA ASP A 53 -6.70 14.50 -18.46
C ASP A 53 -6.84 14.24 -16.96
N ASP A 54 -5.76 14.46 -16.21
CA ASP A 54 -5.65 14.20 -14.78
C ASP A 54 -6.52 15.15 -13.95
N SER A 55 -6.63 16.42 -14.37
CA SER A 55 -7.47 17.44 -13.71
C SER A 55 -8.95 17.08 -13.70
N LYS A 56 -9.40 16.27 -14.67
CA LYS A 56 -10.77 15.78 -14.82
C LYS A 56 -10.94 14.35 -14.29
N ARG A 57 -9.85 13.68 -13.93
CA ARG A 57 -9.87 12.32 -13.43
C ARG A 57 -10.42 12.31 -12.01
N LEU A 58 -11.21 11.31 -11.68
CA LEU A 58 -11.63 11.08 -10.31
C LEU A 58 -10.41 10.66 -9.46
N GLN A 59 -9.97 11.52 -8.54
CA GLN A 59 -8.68 11.36 -7.83
C GLN A 59 -8.78 11.40 -6.30
N SER A 60 -9.91 11.76 -5.73
CA SER A 60 -10.08 11.84 -4.27
C SER A 60 -11.10 10.83 -3.75
N VAL A 61 -10.88 10.35 -2.52
CA VAL A 61 -11.86 9.50 -1.83
C VAL A 61 -13.17 10.24 -1.62
N GLU A 62 -13.13 11.54 -1.27
CA GLU A 62 -14.33 12.34 -1.06
C GLU A 62 -15.19 12.44 -2.34
N SER A 63 -14.57 12.75 -3.49
CA SER A 63 -15.25 12.78 -4.78
C SER A 63 -15.78 11.40 -5.17
N MET A 64 -15.04 10.33 -4.84
CA MET A 64 -15.46 8.96 -5.10
C MET A 64 -16.69 8.58 -4.26
N ARG A 65 -16.71 8.90 -2.96
CA ARG A 65 -17.86 8.66 -2.07
C ARG A 65 -19.14 9.34 -2.56
N LYS A 66 -19.02 10.50 -3.21
CA LYS A 66 -20.14 11.27 -3.79
C LYS A 66 -20.69 10.71 -5.10
N HIS A 67 -19.98 9.79 -5.75
CA HIS A 67 -20.38 9.26 -7.05
C HIS A 67 -21.57 8.27 -6.91
N ARG A 68 -22.55 8.36 -7.83
CA ARG A 68 -23.81 7.58 -7.75
C ARG A 68 -23.61 6.07 -7.70
N PHE A 69 -22.56 5.55 -8.32
CA PHE A 69 -22.18 4.14 -8.23
C PHE A 69 -22.02 3.63 -6.80
N PHE A 70 -21.59 4.49 -5.86
CA PHE A 70 -21.35 4.12 -4.46
C PHE A 70 -22.46 4.57 -3.51
N LYS A 71 -23.64 4.98 -4.02
CA LYS A 71 -24.73 5.54 -3.21
C LYS A 71 -25.24 4.59 -2.12
N ASP A 72 -25.15 3.28 -2.37
CA ASP A 72 -25.68 2.24 -1.47
C ASP A 72 -24.60 1.72 -0.49
N ILE A 73 -23.40 2.32 -0.49
CA ILE A 73 -22.31 1.95 0.42
C ILE A 73 -22.36 2.80 1.68
N ASP A 74 -22.47 2.13 2.83
CA ASP A 74 -22.18 2.72 4.13
C ASP A 74 -20.66 2.72 4.38
N TRP A 75 -20.04 3.89 4.22
CA TRP A 75 -18.58 4.03 4.31
C TRP A 75 -18.05 3.87 5.74
N ASP A 76 -18.86 4.17 6.75
CA ASP A 76 -18.46 4.04 8.15
C ASP A 76 -18.40 2.56 8.52
N GLN A 77 -19.40 1.76 8.10
CA GLN A 77 -19.37 0.31 8.27
C GLN A 77 -18.23 -0.35 7.49
N VAL A 78 -17.92 0.12 6.28
CA VAL A 78 -16.78 -0.39 5.50
C VAL A 78 -15.47 -0.12 6.25
N GLU A 79 -15.30 1.06 6.82
CA GLU A 79 -14.10 1.44 7.58
C GLU A 79 -13.96 0.63 8.88
N CYS A 80 -15.07 0.38 9.56
CA CYS A 80 -15.14 -0.50 10.74
C CYS A 80 -15.05 -2.00 10.40
N LYS A 81 -15.03 -2.37 9.10
CA LYS A 81 -15.05 -3.76 8.60
C LYS A 81 -16.29 -4.55 9.03
N GLU A 82 -17.42 -3.86 9.14
CA GLU A 82 -18.72 -4.43 9.52
C GLU A 82 -19.55 -4.85 8.30
N THR A 83 -19.20 -4.36 7.11
CA THR A 83 -19.83 -4.79 5.86
C THR A 83 -19.49 -6.24 5.54
N THR A 84 -20.52 -7.06 5.30
CA THR A 84 -20.34 -8.45 4.86
C THR A 84 -19.79 -8.49 3.42
N PRO A 85 -18.66 -9.17 3.17
CA PRO A 85 -18.13 -9.32 1.81
C PRO A 85 -19.08 -10.12 0.92
N VAL A 86 -19.21 -9.73 -0.35
CA VAL A 86 -20.01 -10.47 -1.35
C VAL A 86 -19.48 -11.86 -1.66
N TYR A 87 -18.20 -12.12 -1.35
CA TYR A 87 -17.54 -13.40 -1.54
C TYR A 87 -16.65 -13.71 -0.35
N ILE A 88 -16.81 -14.91 0.21
CA ILE A 88 -15.98 -15.43 1.30
C ILE A 88 -15.23 -16.65 0.74
N PRO A 89 -13.89 -16.59 0.59
CA PRO A 89 -13.12 -17.71 0.08
C PRO A 89 -13.18 -18.89 1.05
N ALA A 90 -13.17 -20.12 0.51
CA ALA A 90 -13.10 -21.33 1.31
C ALA A 90 -11.81 -21.36 2.14
N GLN A 91 -11.95 -21.56 3.46
CA GLN A 91 -10.83 -21.52 4.42
C GLN A 91 -9.88 -22.72 4.27
N ASN A 92 -10.39 -23.86 3.80
CA ASN A 92 -9.62 -25.11 3.70
C ASN A 92 -8.96 -25.30 2.33
N ARG A 93 -8.91 -24.24 1.51
CA ARG A 93 -8.32 -24.27 0.18
C ARG A 93 -7.23 -23.21 0.08
N ILE A 94 -6.07 -23.62 -0.43
CA ILE A 94 -5.01 -22.71 -0.83
C ILE A 94 -5.39 -22.09 -2.19
N HIS A 95 -5.37 -20.76 -2.28
CA HIS A 95 -5.80 -20.00 -3.48
C HIS A 95 -4.65 -19.59 -4.39
N CYS A 96 -3.42 -19.90 -4.01
CA CYS A 96 -2.22 -19.61 -4.77
C CYS A 96 -1.85 -20.77 -5.71
N ASP A 97 -0.93 -20.49 -6.63
CA ASP A 97 -0.36 -21.52 -7.51
C ASP A 97 0.66 -22.37 -6.72
N PRO A 98 0.41 -23.69 -6.56
CA PRO A 98 1.32 -24.57 -5.83
C PRO A 98 2.74 -24.56 -6.37
N THR A 99 2.94 -24.29 -7.67
CA THR A 99 4.29 -24.26 -8.27
C THR A 99 5.17 -23.14 -7.74
N HIS A 100 4.57 -22.02 -7.33
CA HIS A 100 5.27 -20.87 -6.78
C HIS A 100 5.38 -20.94 -5.24
N GLU A 101 4.52 -21.72 -4.58
CA GLU A 101 4.58 -21.96 -3.14
C GLU A 101 5.52 -23.11 -2.73
N LEU A 102 6.04 -23.88 -3.70
CA LEU A 102 7.00 -24.95 -3.44
C LEU A 102 8.32 -24.43 -2.84
N GLU A 103 8.72 -23.19 -3.11
CA GLU A 103 9.92 -22.60 -2.49
C GLU A 103 9.78 -22.44 -0.97
N GLU A 104 8.57 -22.25 -0.44
CA GLU A 104 8.29 -22.18 1.00
C GLU A 104 7.93 -23.54 1.61
N MET A 105 7.47 -24.50 0.79
CA MET A 105 7.14 -25.87 1.20
C MET A 105 8.32 -26.85 1.08
N ILE A 106 9.51 -26.40 0.65
CA ILE A 106 10.77 -27.08 0.98
C ILE A 106 11.03 -26.84 2.47
N VAL A 107 10.28 -27.56 3.30
CA VAL A 107 10.65 -27.82 4.68
C VAL A 107 11.84 -28.75 4.60
N GLU A 108 13.07 -28.22 4.68
CA GLU A 108 14.19 -29.05 5.15
C GLU A 108 14.13 -29.07 6.69
N PRO A 109 13.54 -30.11 7.33
CA PRO A 109 13.56 -30.21 8.79
C PRO A 109 14.97 -30.49 9.33
N ASN A 110 15.91 -30.86 8.47
CA ASN A 110 17.35 -30.95 8.72
C ASN A 110 18.08 -30.69 7.39
N PRO A 111 18.69 -29.51 7.18
CA PRO A 111 19.57 -29.28 6.03
C PRO A 111 20.81 -30.14 6.23
N LEU A 112 20.76 -31.37 5.71
CA LEU A 112 21.82 -32.38 5.70
C LEU A 112 22.61 -32.56 7.03
N HIS A 113 22.29 -33.62 7.77
CA HIS A 113 23.03 -34.06 8.96
C HIS A 113 24.57 -33.92 8.85
N LYS A 114 25.14 -33.11 9.76
CA LYS A 114 26.54 -33.04 10.24
C LYS A 114 27.66 -33.32 9.22
N LYS A 115 28.25 -32.25 8.70
CA LYS A 115 29.67 -31.99 9.02
C LYS A 115 29.73 -30.96 10.14
N HIS A 116 30.42 -31.31 11.22
CA HIS A 116 30.74 -30.45 12.37
C HIS A 116 31.71 -29.31 11.99
N HIS A 117 31.59 -28.68 10.83
CA HIS A 117 32.22 -27.40 10.61
C HIS A 117 31.24 -26.34 11.08
N ARG A 118 31.24 -26.08 12.40
CA ARG A 118 30.70 -24.85 12.98
C ARG A 118 31.15 -23.71 12.07
N LEU A 119 30.25 -23.18 11.26
CA LEU A 119 30.29 -21.75 10.99
C LEU A 119 29.99 -21.14 12.35
N SER A 120 31.06 -20.91 13.11
CA SER A 120 31.07 -19.81 14.06
C SER A 120 30.41 -18.61 13.39
N ARG A 121 29.84 -17.70 14.17
CA ARG A 121 29.73 -16.29 13.78
C ARG A 121 31.13 -15.79 13.39
N ARG A 122 31.64 -16.20 12.24
CA ARG A 122 32.55 -15.39 11.46
C ARG A 122 31.61 -14.29 11.01
N ALA A 123 31.76 -13.12 11.61
CA ALA A 123 31.60 -11.90 10.84
C ALA A 123 32.17 -12.24 9.47
N PHE A 124 31.33 -12.26 8.43
CA PHE A 124 31.85 -12.36 7.08
C PHE A 124 32.91 -11.28 7.03
N LYS A 125 34.19 -11.67 6.98
CA LYS A 125 35.25 -10.73 6.68
C LYS A 125 34.94 -10.38 5.23
N VAL A 126 34.14 -9.35 5.05
CA VAL A 126 34.02 -8.67 3.79
C VAL A 126 35.44 -8.16 3.55
N GLU A 127 36.19 -8.85 2.69
CA GLU A 127 37.57 -8.48 2.37
C GLU A 127 37.62 -7.14 1.62
N ASP A 128 36.47 -6.72 1.09
CA ASP A 128 36.23 -5.43 0.47
C ASP A 128 35.88 -4.37 1.52
N GLU A 129 36.88 -3.57 1.90
CA GLU A 129 36.74 -2.45 2.84
C GLU A 129 35.64 -1.47 2.41
N THR A 130 35.42 -1.31 1.10
CA THR A 130 34.40 -0.38 0.56
C THR A 130 32.99 -0.89 0.84
N LEU A 131 32.75 -2.19 0.65
CA LEU A 131 31.47 -2.81 0.97
C LEU A 131 31.21 -2.80 2.48
N MET A 132 32.24 -2.95 3.30
CA MET A 132 32.11 -2.86 4.76
C MET A 132 31.69 -1.46 5.21
N GLU A 133 32.33 -0.41 4.68
CA GLU A 133 31.98 0.97 4.98
C GLU A 133 30.55 1.30 4.55
N GLU A 134 30.12 0.81 3.39
CA GLU A 134 28.75 0.97 2.90
C GLU A 134 27.71 0.27 3.78
N LEU A 135 28.00 -0.95 4.26
CA LEU A 135 27.13 -1.68 5.19
C LEU A 135 27.03 -0.97 6.54
N GLU A 136 28.14 -0.47 7.09
CA GLU A 136 28.13 0.32 8.33
C GLU A 136 27.40 1.65 8.16
N ARG A 137 27.52 2.28 6.99
CA ARG A 137 26.78 3.51 6.65
C ARG A 137 25.28 3.24 6.58
N MET A 138 24.87 2.11 6.01
CA MET A 138 23.47 1.68 5.97
C MET A 138 22.94 1.36 7.38
N GLU A 139 23.69 0.63 8.19
CA GLU A 139 23.31 0.28 9.57
C GLU A 139 23.12 1.52 10.43
N ARG A 140 24.05 2.49 10.34
CA ARG A 140 23.93 3.77 11.07
C ARG A 140 22.70 4.58 10.67
N ARG A 141 22.27 4.50 9.41
CA ARG A 141 21.09 5.22 8.89
C ARG A 141 19.79 4.45 9.11
N PHE A 142 19.86 3.17 9.46
CA PHE A 142 18.69 2.34 9.63
C PHE A 142 17.89 2.77 10.86
N SER A 143 16.64 3.17 10.63
CA SER A 143 15.73 3.55 11.70
C SER A 143 14.85 2.36 12.07
N VAL A 144 14.98 1.88 13.30
CA VAL A 144 14.15 0.78 13.80
C VAL A 144 12.73 1.27 14.02
N TYR A 145 11.82 0.90 13.13
CA TYR A 145 10.39 1.14 13.30
C TYR A 145 9.74 0.02 14.12
N ASN A 146 9.06 0.40 15.21
CA ASN A 146 8.26 -0.54 16.00
C ASN A 146 6.88 0.07 16.28
N ARG A 147 5.86 -0.40 15.54
CA ARG A 147 4.46 0.05 15.68
C ARG A 147 3.91 -0.14 17.09
N MET A 148 4.31 -1.20 17.79
CA MET A 148 3.81 -1.49 19.13
C MET A 148 4.35 -0.49 20.15
N ARG A 149 5.65 -0.21 20.11
CA ARG A 149 6.27 0.82 20.97
C ARG A 149 5.62 2.19 20.78
N LEU A 150 5.27 2.55 19.54
CA LEU A 150 4.56 3.81 19.27
C LEU A 150 3.15 3.83 19.88
N LYS A 151 2.39 2.73 19.77
CA LYS A 151 1.06 2.61 20.38
C LYS A 151 1.11 2.70 21.90
N ASP A 152 2.10 2.07 22.52
CA ASP A 152 2.27 2.11 23.98
C ASP A 152 2.66 3.51 24.45
N ALA A 153 3.54 4.20 23.72
CA ALA A 153 3.88 5.61 24.00
C ALA A 153 2.66 6.54 23.89
N GLN A 154 1.82 6.35 22.86
CA GLN A 154 0.58 7.11 22.70
C GLN A 154 -0.42 6.86 23.83
N ARG A 155 -0.58 5.60 24.26
CA ARG A 155 -1.45 5.24 25.40
C ARG A 155 -0.95 5.86 26.71
N SER A 156 0.36 5.78 26.96
CA SER A 156 0.97 6.39 28.15
C SER A 156 0.80 7.91 28.15
N ALA A 157 1.00 8.58 27.02
CA ALA A 157 0.80 10.03 26.89
C ALA A 157 -0.67 10.44 27.14
N ASN A 158 -1.63 9.69 26.58
CA ASN A 158 -3.06 9.98 26.78
C ASN A 158 -3.49 9.79 28.24
N ASN A 159 -2.92 8.81 28.95
CA ASN A 159 -3.20 8.58 30.37
C ASN A 159 -2.64 9.69 31.29
N THR A 160 -1.51 10.30 30.93
CA THR A 160 -0.92 11.41 31.70
C THR A 160 -1.74 12.70 31.59
N LEU A 161 -2.35 13.00 30.43
CA LEU A 161 -3.27 14.14 30.28
C LEU A 161 -4.57 13.95 31.08
N THR A 162 -5.09 12.73 31.20
CA THR A 162 -6.29 12.47 32.01
C THR A 162 -6.05 12.55 33.52
N GLN A 163 -4.80 12.47 33.98
CA GLN A 163 -4.44 12.61 35.39
C GLN A 163 -4.22 14.06 35.82
N SER A 164 -3.96 14.99 34.88
CA SER A 164 -3.80 16.41 35.20
C SER A 164 -5.10 17.23 35.14
N CYS A 165 -6.19 16.68 34.59
CA CYS A 165 -7.48 17.39 34.47
C CYS A 165 -8.52 17.00 35.54
N ALA A 166 -8.15 16.25 36.58
CA ALA A 166 -9.04 15.94 37.71
C ALA A 166 -9.12 17.06 38.77
N SER A 167 -8.42 18.18 38.57
CA SER A 167 -8.57 19.39 39.38
C SER A 167 -8.67 20.59 38.44
N ASP A 168 -9.89 21.10 38.28
CA ASP A 168 -10.27 22.50 37.98
C ASP A 168 -11.35 22.61 36.89
N VAL A 169 -12.38 23.38 37.25
CA VAL A 169 -13.64 23.61 36.54
C VAL A 169 -13.57 24.93 35.77
N ILE A 170 -14.04 24.90 34.50
CA ILE A 170 -14.44 26.00 33.59
C ILE A 170 -13.35 26.97 33.09
N SER A 171 -13.03 26.90 31.79
CA SER A 171 -13.31 27.96 30.80
C SER A 171 -12.66 27.68 29.43
N SER A 172 -13.23 28.34 28.44
CA SER A 172 -12.93 28.39 27.01
C SER A 172 -11.46 28.42 26.58
N GLU A 173 -11.26 27.91 25.36
CA GLU A 173 -10.17 28.25 24.42
C GLU A 173 -8.74 27.86 24.82
N TYR A 174 -8.31 26.68 24.36
CA TYR A 174 -6.99 26.37 23.78
C TYR A 174 -7.08 24.90 23.31
N SER A 175 -6.62 24.46 22.15
CA SER A 175 -5.28 24.66 21.63
C SER A 175 -5.23 24.32 20.14
N SER A 176 -4.92 25.32 19.34
CA SER A 176 -4.24 25.15 18.06
C SER A 176 -2.83 24.60 18.33
N SER A 177 -2.67 23.28 18.42
CA SER A 177 -1.33 22.66 18.28
C SER A 177 -1.31 21.23 17.74
N LEU A 178 -2.44 20.65 17.36
CA LEU A 178 -2.47 19.30 16.76
C LEU A 178 -2.22 19.26 15.24
N SER A 179 -1.88 20.39 14.61
CA SER A 179 -1.64 20.46 13.16
C SER A 179 -0.19 20.25 12.71
N LEU A 180 0.76 19.95 13.62
CA LEU A 180 2.20 19.88 13.30
C LEU A 180 2.82 18.49 13.32
N TYR A 181 2.01 17.43 13.38
CA TYR A 181 2.43 16.08 12.99
C TYR A 181 1.72 15.64 11.70
N ARG A 182 1.77 16.51 10.68
CA ARG A 182 1.77 16.01 9.31
C ARG A 182 3.02 15.16 9.16
N VAL A 183 2.82 13.91 8.81
CA VAL A 183 3.83 12.96 8.36
C VAL A 183 4.69 13.66 7.31
N GLY A 184 5.83 14.20 7.75
CA GLY A 184 6.90 14.68 6.89
C GLY A 184 7.65 13.48 6.34
N ILE A 185 7.04 12.79 5.38
CA ILE A 185 7.81 12.04 4.40
C ILE A 185 8.33 13.12 3.45
N GLU A 186 9.57 13.57 3.67
CA GLU A 186 10.30 14.25 2.62
C GLU A 186 10.40 13.29 1.44
N LEU A 187 9.63 13.58 0.38
CA LEU A 187 9.82 13.05 -0.96
C LEU A 187 11.15 13.60 -1.48
N THR A 188 12.26 13.05 -0.99
CA THR A 188 13.57 13.27 -1.60
C THR A 188 13.64 12.42 -2.88
N ALA A 189 13.40 13.12 -3.98
CA ALA A 189 13.89 12.86 -5.34
C ALA A 189 14.17 11.39 -5.70
N ILE A 190 13.19 10.76 -6.37
CA ILE A 190 13.51 9.73 -7.36
C ILE A 190 14.20 10.47 -8.51
N GLN A 191 15.53 10.55 -8.45
CA GLN A 191 16.31 10.85 -9.66
C GLN A 191 16.07 9.69 -10.63
N CYS A 192 15.38 10.00 -11.72
CA CYS A 192 15.36 9.16 -12.90
C CYS A 192 16.81 8.93 -13.35
N TYR A 193 17.33 7.72 -13.12
CA TYR A 193 18.48 7.25 -13.86
C TYR A 193 18.00 6.99 -15.29
N ASN A 194 18.52 7.78 -16.23
CA ASN A 194 18.46 7.48 -17.65
C ASN A 194 19.10 6.10 -17.89
N ILE A 195 18.34 5.21 -18.50
CA ILE A 195 18.82 4.11 -19.35
C ILE A 195 18.14 4.30 -20.69
#